data_AF-A0A7S2BLS0-F1
#
_entry.id   AF-A0A7S2BLS0-F1
#
_cell.length_a   1.000
_cell.length_b   1.000
_cell.length_c   1.000
_cell.angle_alpha   90.00
_cell.angle_beta   90.00
_cell.angle_gamma   90.00
#
_symmetry.space_group_name_H-M   'P 1'
#
loop_
_entity.id
_entity.type
_entity.pdbx_description
1 polymer ?
#
loop_
_entity_poly.entity_id
_entity_poly.type
_entity_poly.pdbx_seq_one_letter_code
_entity_poly.pdbx_strand_id
1 'polypeptide(L)'
;GLQAKAACAWWSRSCTCAIWATYFLCLVGYLIIIADSVIPTMDYMGLWRRLGLSAGSARTAVLTVAMASICPLCFLSQAQLSFTSLLGTFSNCFIVFALMLNYVEDELAGGHKGEKHLLSDPSASAPCLISPPMSEGNLAFISAVLMAIVIQPCILPMYAEMPEGTRTPQNFARALRVAFGFLYLLFFAFGTVGYLSFGSSANGNVLNNLPSEKWYTITSRLSMAVVCLGVYPLMMYPMVSVLGEQRRTRGVLAVNLLVLLASLRVDNLGVINVLCGAVSVFFFV
;
A
#
# COMPACT_ATOMS: atom_id res chain seq x y z
N GLY A 1 38.21 10.27 -17.29
CA GLY A 1 38.61 9.33 -16.23
C GLY A 1 37.96 9.65 -14.89
N LEU A 2 38.39 10.71 -14.20
CA LEU A 2 37.93 11.04 -12.84
C LEU A 2 36.47 11.54 -12.79
N GLN A 3 36.05 12.38 -13.73
CA GLN A 3 34.70 12.94 -13.80
C GLN A 3 33.63 11.85 -13.99
N ALA A 4 33.91 10.82 -14.80
CA ALA A 4 33.01 9.69 -15.00
C ALA A 4 32.80 8.86 -13.72
N LYS A 5 33.86 8.65 -12.91
CA LYS A 5 33.76 7.95 -11.62
C LYS A 5 32.96 8.76 -10.59
N ALA A 6 33.16 10.08 -10.56
CA ALA A 6 32.40 10.97 -9.68
C ALA A 6 30.91 11.00 -10.05
N ALA A 7 30.59 11.09 -11.35
CA ALA A 7 29.21 11.04 -11.84
C ALA A 7 28.52 9.70 -11.52
N CYS A 8 29.21 8.58 -11.72
CA CYS A 8 28.69 7.25 -11.38
C CYS A 8 28.44 7.09 -9.87
N ALA A 9 29.37 7.55 -9.03
CA ALA A 9 29.20 7.52 -7.57
C ALA A 9 28.05 8.42 -7.11
N TRP A 10 27.87 9.60 -7.72
CA TRP A 10 26.76 10.49 -7.43
C TRP A 10 25.42 9.84 -7.81
N TRP A 11 25.32 9.28 -9.03
CA TRP A 11 24.11 8.61 -9.50
C TRP A 11 23.72 7.43 -8.59
N SER A 12 24.68 6.58 -8.24
CA SER A 12 24.44 5.45 -7.35
C SER A 12 23.90 5.89 -5.98
N ARG A 13 24.47 6.94 -5.38
CA ARG A 13 23.98 7.49 -4.10
C ARG A 13 22.58 8.04 -4.22
N SER A 14 22.27 8.75 -5.31
CA SER A 14 20.93 9.28 -5.56
C SER A 14 19.90 8.16 -5.69
N CYS A 15 20.20 7.09 -6.43
CA CYS A 15 19.34 5.91 -6.50
C CYS A 15 19.13 5.24 -5.14
N THR A 16 20.20 5.08 -4.34
CA THR A 16 20.07 4.50 -2.99
C THR A 16 19.20 5.38 -2.08
N CYS A 17 19.37 6.70 -2.13
CA CYS A 17 18.52 7.63 -1.38
C CYS A 17 17.06 7.57 -1.83
N ALA A 18 16.80 7.47 -3.13
CA ALA A 18 15.46 7.35 -3.69
C ALA A 18 14.77 6.06 -3.25
N ILE A 19 15.46 4.92 -3.35
CA ILE A 19 15.01 3.64 -2.79
C ILE A 19 14.68 3.83 -1.32
N TRP A 20 15.61 4.35 -0.52
CA TRP A 20 15.39 4.52 0.92
C TRP A 20 14.17 5.39 1.22
N ALA A 21 13.97 6.49 0.49
CA ALA A 21 12.81 7.37 0.63
C ALA A 21 11.49 6.68 0.23
N THR A 22 11.46 5.98 -0.90
CA THR A 22 10.28 5.23 -1.37
C THR A 22 9.88 4.17 -0.34
N TYR A 23 10.82 3.34 0.11
CA TYR A 23 10.54 2.29 1.10
C TYR A 23 10.13 2.90 2.45
N PHE A 24 10.75 3.99 2.89
CA PHE A 24 10.32 4.71 4.09
C PHE A 24 8.86 5.17 4.01
N LEU A 25 8.47 5.79 2.89
CA LEU A 25 7.09 6.23 2.66
C LEU A 25 6.11 5.05 2.61
N CYS A 26 6.50 3.91 2.03
CA CYS A 26 5.70 2.68 2.09
C CYS A 26 5.45 2.20 3.51
N LEU A 27 6.48 2.19 4.36
CA LEU A 27 6.36 1.77 5.76
C LEU A 27 5.41 2.68 6.55
N VAL A 28 5.47 4.00 6.30
CA VAL A 28 4.49 4.96 6.85
C VAL A 28 3.08 4.63 6.34
N GLY A 29 2.92 4.38 5.05
CA GLY A 29 1.65 3.98 4.45
C GLY A 29 1.06 2.72 5.07
N TYR A 30 1.88 1.70 5.37
CA TYR A 30 1.42 0.48 6.04
C TYR A 30 0.90 0.73 7.45
N LEU A 31 1.55 1.59 8.24
CA LEU A 31 1.03 1.95 9.56
C LEU A 31 -0.30 2.71 9.47
N ILE A 32 -0.45 3.60 8.49
CA ILE A 32 -1.71 4.31 8.26
C ILE A 32 -2.80 3.31 7.87
N ILE A 33 -2.53 2.36 6.97
CA ILE A 33 -3.49 1.31 6.59
C ILE A 33 -3.89 0.48 7.81
N ILE A 34 -2.95 0.10 8.67
CA ILE A 34 -3.25 -0.64 9.91
C ILE A 34 -4.14 0.21 10.82
N ALA A 35 -3.81 1.48 11.04
CA ALA A 35 -4.59 2.39 11.88
C ALA A 35 -6.03 2.56 11.34
N ASP A 36 -6.16 2.86 10.04
CA ASP A 36 -7.44 3.05 9.37
C ASP A 36 -8.29 1.78 9.35
N SER A 37 -7.67 0.60 9.37
CA SER A 37 -8.37 -0.69 9.39
C SER A 37 -8.80 -1.10 10.80
N VAL A 38 -7.95 -0.86 11.80
CA VAL A 38 -8.14 -1.32 13.17
C VAL A 38 -9.05 -0.37 13.96
N ILE A 39 -8.93 0.95 13.79
CA ILE A 39 -9.71 1.94 14.55
C ILE A 39 -11.23 1.74 14.36
N PRO A 40 -11.76 1.69 13.12
CA PRO A 40 -13.20 1.51 12.91
C PRO A 40 -13.69 0.13 13.34
N THR A 41 -12.85 -0.92 13.16
CA THR A 41 -13.19 -2.28 13.58
C THR A 41 -13.31 -2.38 15.09
N MET A 42 -12.38 -1.78 15.84
CA MET A 42 -12.43 -1.74 17.30
C MET A 42 -13.57 -0.87 17.84
N ASP A 43 -13.94 0.18 17.10
CA ASP A 43 -15.09 1.03 17.44
C ASP A 43 -16.41 0.27 17.30
N TYR A 44 -16.57 -0.48 16.20
CA TYR A 44 -17.71 -1.38 15.99
C TYR A 44 -17.83 -2.42 17.12
N MET A 45 -16.70 -2.96 17.61
CA MET A 45 -16.68 -3.89 18.74
C MET A 45 -16.91 -3.23 20.11
N GLY A 46 -16.99 -1.89 20.16
CA GLY A 46 -17.11 -1.11 21.40
C GLY A 46 -15.88 -1.22 22.30
N LEU A 47 -14.72 -1.64 21.76
CA LEU A 47 -13.53 -1.95 22.55
C LEU A 47 -12.90 -0.68 23.13
N TRP A 48 -12.97 0.45 22.40
CA TRP A 48 -12.45 1.74 22.86
C TRP A 48 -13.10 2.20 24.17
N ARG A 49 -14.42 2.04 24.27
CA ARG A 49 -15.18 2.37 25.48
C ARG A 49 -14.80 1.46 26.64
N ARG A 50 -14.57 0.16 26.39
CA ARG A 50 -14.14 -0.80 27.41
C ARG A 50 -12.74 -0.50 27.95
N LEU A 51 -11.85 0.02 27.10
CA LEU A 51 -10.49 0.41 27.49
C LEU A 51 -10.41 1.83 28.09
N GLY A 52 -11.52 2.58 28.12
CA GLY A 52 -11.55 3.95 28.63
C GLY A 52 -10.69 4.94 27.82
N LEU A 53 -10.39 4.61 26.57
CA LEU A 53 -9.53 5.43 25.71
C LEU A 53 -10.36 6.51 25.00
N SER A 54 -9.85 7.74 25.02
CA SER A 54 -10.38 8.84 24.21
C SER A 54 -10.16 8.58 22.72
N ALA A 55 -11.08 9.03 21.88
CA ALA A 55 -10.97 8.91 20.41
C ALA A 55 -9.66 9.50 19.87
N GLY A 56 -9.17 10.61 20.46
CA GLY A 56 -7.90 11.22 20.08
C GLY A 56 -6.68 10.36 20.43
N SER A 57 -6.76 9.57 21.51
CA SER A 57 -5.68 8.66 21.94
C SER A 57 -5.72 7.31 21.23
N ALA A 58 -6.86 6.94 20.63
CA ALA A 58 -7.03 5.65 19.95
C ALA A 58 -6.02 5.48 18.80
N ARG A 59 -5.80 6.53 17.98
CA ARG A 59 -4.84 6.48 16.87
C ARG A 59 -3.41 6.22 17.37
N THR A 60 -2.96 6.98 18.37
CA THR A 60 -1.63 6.79 18.96
C THR A 60 -1.47 5.41 19.59
N ALA A 61 -2.51 4.91 20.27
CA ALA A 61 -2.51 3.58 20.87
C ALA A 61 -2.37 2.48 19.80
N VAL A 62 -3.16 2.53 18.73
CA VAL A 62 -3.08 1.56 17.62
C VAL A 62 -1.72 1.57 16.96
N LEU A 63 -1.20 2.75 16.62
CA LEU A 63 0.11 2.89 15.97
C LEU A 63 1.23 2.35 16.87
N THR A 64 1.16 2.62 18.18
CA THR A 64 2.16 2.13 19.15
C THR A 64 2.10 0.61 19.29
N VAL A 65 0.89 0.03 19.41
CA VAL A 65 0.70 -1.42 19.49
C VAL A 65 1.13 -2.11 18.19
N ALA A 66 0.80 -1.54 17.04
CA ALA A 66 1.24 -2.04 15.73
C ALA A 66 2.77 -2.00 15.62
N MET A 67 3.42 -0.92 16.04
CA MET A 67 4.89 -0.85 16.03
C MET A 67 5.52 -1.86 17.00
N ALA A 68 4.94 -2.02 18.19
CA ALA A 68 5.40 -2.99 19.17
C ALA A 68 5.27 -4.44 18.67
N SER A 69 4.25 -4.75 17.86
CA SER A 69 4.11 -6.07 17.22
C SER A 69 5.02 -6.23 16.00
N ILE A 70 5.21 -5.20 15.18
CA ILE A 70 6.07 -5.24 13.99
C ILE A 70 7.56 -5.37 14.35
N CYS A 71 8.01 -4.68 15.40
CA CYS A 71 9.42 -4.66 15.77
C CYS A 71 10.05 -6.05 15.97
N PRO A 72 9.46 -7.01 16.72
CA PRO A 72 9.99 -8.37 16.80
C PRO A 72 9.91 -9.11 15.47
N LEU A 73 8.87 -8.86 14.66
CA LEU A 73 8.72 -9.46 13.32
C LEU A 73 9.85 -9.05 12.36
N CYS A 74 10.44 -7.86 12.51
CA CYS A 74 11.60 -7.43 11.72
C CYS A 74 12.88 -8.26 11.95
N PHE A 75 12.96 -9.01 13.04
CA PHE A 75 14.08 -9.91 13.34
C PHE A 75 13.83 -11.35 12.89
N LEU A 76 12.61 -11.66 12.42
CA LEU A 76 12.27 -12.97 11.90
C LEU A 76 12.97 -13.23 10.55
N SER A 77 13.21 -14.51 10.24
CA SER A 77 13.82 -14.88 8.95
C SER A 77 12.83 -14.71 7.80
N GLN A 78 13.31 -14.21 6.67
CA GLN A 78 12.50 -13.93 5.46
C GLN A 78 11.76 -15.18 4.94
N ALA A 79 12.33 -16.37 5.13
CA ALA A 79 11.72 -17.63 4.70
C ALA A 79 10.36 -17.90 5.39
N GLN A 80 10.23 -17.56 6.67
CA GLN A 80 9.00 -17.74 7.43
C GLN A 80 7.89 -16.76 7.02
N LEU A 81 8.27 -15.64 6.40
CA LEU A 81 7.34 -14.62 5.89
C LEU A 81 6.80 -14.97 4.50
N SER A 82 7.29 -16.00 3.82
CA SER A 82 6.77 -16.40 2.49
C SER A 82 5.26 -16.72 2.49
N PHE A 83 4.71 -17.19 3.62
CA PHE A 83 3.27 -17.40 3.80
C PHE A 83 2.45 -16.11 3.64
N THR A 84 3.02 -14.95 3.99
CA THR A 84 2.30 -13.66 3.94
C THR A 84 2.00 -13.24 2.51
N SER A 85 2.74 -13.74 1.51
CA SER A 85 2.50 -13.45 0.09
C SER A 85 1.22 -14.11 -0.43
N LEU A 86 0.95 -15.35 -0.01
CA LEU A 86 -0.30 -16.05 -0.34
C LEU A 86 -1.49 -15.35 0.34
N LEU A 87 -1.33 -15.02 1.63
CA LEU A 87 -2.34 -14.27 2.37
C LEU A 87 -2.60 -12.89 1.76
N GLY A 88 -1.55 -12.20 1.30
CA GLY A 88 -1.63 -10.92 0.60
C GLY A 88 -2.44 -11.02 -0.69
N THR A 89 -2.15 -12.04 -1.51
CA THR A 89 -2.91 -12.29 -2.75
C THR A 89 -4.37 -12.57 -2.44
N PHE A 90 -4.64 -13.44 -1.48
CA PHE A 90 -6.01 -13.77 -1.07
C PHE A 90 -6.75 -12.54 -0.52
N SER A 91 -6.10 -11.74 0.32
CA SER A 91 -6.67 -10.51 0.87
C SER A 91 -7.02 -9.50 -0.23
N ASN A 92 -6.15 -9.31 -1.21
CA ASN A 92 -6.42 -8.40 -2.34
C ASN A 92 -7.59 -8.90 -3.19
N CYS A 93 -7.65 -10.20 -3.50
CA CYS A 93 -8.81 -10.80 -4.18
C CYS A 93 -10.10 -10.63 -3.36
N PHE A 94 -10.01 -10.82 -2.04
CA PHE A 94 -11.15 -10.65 -1.14
C PHE A 94 -11.64 -9.21 -1.06
N ILE A 95 -10.75 -8.22 -1.09
CA ILE A 95 -11.12 -6.79 -1.14
C ILE A 95 -11.89 -6.49 -2.44
N VAL A 96 -11.42 -7.00 -3.59
CA VAL A 96 -12.14 -6.85 -4.87
C VAL A 96 -13.53 -7.49 -4.79
N PHE A 97 -13.61 -8.67 -4.19
CA PHE A 97 -14.89 -9.35 -3.96
C PHE A 97 -15.81 -8.55 -3.03
N ALA A 98 -15.30 -8.00 -1.92
CA ALA A 98 -16.05 -7.17 -0.99
C ALA A 98 -16.58 -5.89 -1.65
N LEU A 99 -15.80 -5.26 -2.53
CA LEU A 99 -16.24 -4.12 -3.33
C LEU A 99 -17.37 -4.50 -4.29
N MET A 100 -17.24 -5.64 -4.97
CA MET A 100 -18.29 -6.15 -5.85
C MET A 100 -19.58 -6.46 -5.09
N LEU A 101 -19.49 -7.06 -3.89
CA LEU A 101 -20.65 -7.30 -3.05
C LEU A 101 -21.32 -5.99 -2.63
N ASN A 102 -20.53 -5.00 -2.19
CA ASN A 102 -21.08 -3.70 -1.82
C ASN A 102 -21.80 -3.04 -3.01
N TYR A 103 -21.18 -3.07 -4.20
CA TYR A 103 -21.77 -2.54 -5.42
C TYR A 103 -23.12 -3.22 -5.74
N VAL A 104 -23.18 -4.55 -5.71
CA VAL A 104 -24.41 -5.30 -5.99
C VAL A 104 -25.49 -5.05 -4.92
N GLU A 105 -25.13 -4.96 -3.64
CA GLU A 105 -26.06 -4.62 -2.57
C GLU A 105 -26.67 -3.22 -2.75
N ASP A 106 -25.85 -2.22 -3.12
CA ASP A 106 -26.30 -0.85 -3.38
C ASP A 106 -27.25 -0.78 -4.59
N GLU A 107 -26.94 -1.50 -5.67
CA GLU A 107 -27.80 -1.63 -6.85
C GLU A 107 -29.14 -2.30 -6.51
N LEU A 108 -29.12 -3.42 -5.77
CA LEU A 108 -30.33 -4.15 -5.35
C LEU A 108 -31.22 -3.34 -4.40
N ALA A 109 -30.63 -2.48 -3.57
CA ALA A 109 -31.37 -1.60 -2.68
C ALA A 109 -32.10 -0.45 -3.43
N GLY A 110 -32.08 -0.45 -4.76
CA GLY A 110 -32.63 0.64 -5.59
C GLY A 110 -31.84 1.94 -5.45
N GLY A 111 -30.62 1.84 -4.90
CA GLY A 111 -29.76 2.96 -4.59
C GLY A 111 -28.99 3.39 -5.82
N HIS A 112 -29.60 4.20 -6.70
CA HIS A 112 -28.85 5.08 -7.60
C HIS A 112 -28.12 6.19 -6.79
N LYS A 113 -27.30 5.82 -5.79
CA LYS A 113 -26.41 6.75 -5.08
C LYS A 113 -25.37 7.31 -6.04
N GLY A 114 -24.94 6.52 -7.03
CA GLY A 114 -24.06 6.97 -8.10
C GLY A 114 -24.64 8.09 -8.97
N GLU A 115 -25.98 8.17 -9.12
CA GLU A 115 -26.64 9.19 -9.95
C GLU A 115 -27.17 10.38 -9.13
N LYS A 116 -27.63 10.16 -7.89
CA LYS A 116 -28.21 11.25 -7.05
C LYS A 116 -27.18 12.28 -6.57
N HIS A 117 -25.91 11.91 -6.44
CA HIS A 117 -24.85 12.89 -6.12
C HIS A 117 -24.42 13.74 -7.33
N LEU A 118 -24.73 13.29 -8.56
CA LEU A 118 -24.40 14.01 -9.80
C LEU A 118 -25.40 15.11 -10.16
N LEU A 119 -26.63 15.00 -9.65
CA LEU A 119 -27.69 15.99 -9.90
C LEU A 119 -27.80 17.05 -8.78
N SER A 120 -27.15 16.85 -7.64
CA SER A 120 -27.32 17.70 -6.46
C SER A 120 -26.18 18.72 -6.25
N ASP A 121 -25.02 18.53 -6.90
CA ASP A 121 -23.91 19.48 -6.88
C ASP A 121 -23.58 19.95 -8.30
N PRO A 122 -23.98 21.17 -8.72
CA PRO A 122 -23.58 21.74 -10.01
C PRO A 122 -22.06 22.04 -10.11
N SER A 123 -21.30 21.82 -9.02
CA SER A 123 -19.83 21.85 -8.99
C SER A 123 -19.16 20.47 -8.84
N ALA A 124 -19.92 19.40 -8.60
CA ALA A 124 -19.39 18.04 -8.67
C ALA A 124 -19.38 17.64 -10.13
N SER A 125 -18.22 17.78 -10.77
CA SER A 125 -17.98 17.34 -12.14
C SER A 125 -18.53 15.92 -12.33
N ALA A 126 -19.47 15.79 -13.29
CA ALA A 126 -19.98 14.51 -13.72
C ALA A 126 -18.84 13.53 -13.99
N PRO A 127 -19.04 12.19 -13.85
CA PRO A 127 -18.00 11.21 -14.12
C PRO A 127 -17.56 11.39 -15.58
N CYS A 128 -16.42 12.06 -15.78
CA CYS A 128 -15.93 12.31 -17.12
C CYS A 128 -15.39 10.99 -17.66
N LEU A 129 -16.14 10.35 -18.56
CA LEU A 129 -15.69 9.15 -19.28
C LEU A 129 -14.36 9.41 -20.01
N ILE A 130 -14.09 10.67 -20.39
CA ILE A 130 -12.86 11.12 -21.02
C ILE A 130 -12.38 12.38 -20.29
N SER A 131 -11.38 12.23 -19.42
CA SER A 131 -10.68 13.36 -18.81
C SER A 131 -9.61 13.90 -19.78
N PRO A 132 -9.29 15.21 -19.75
CA PRO A 132 -8.16 15.74 -20.49
C PRO A 132 -6.87 14.98 -20.11
N PRO A 133 -5.97 14.68 -21.06
CA PRO A 133 -4.82 13.81 -20.84
C PRO A 133 -3.86 14.30 -19.73
N MET A 134 -3.87 15.60 -19.40
CA MET A 134 -3.08 16.18 -18.31
C MET A 134 -3.93 16.81 -17.20
N SER A 135 -5.03 16.16 -16.83
CA SER A 135 -5.73 16.50 -15.58
C SER A 135 -4.90 16.07 -14.35
N GLU A 136 -5.05 16.80 -13.25
CA GLU A 136 -4.38 16.49 -11.96
C GLU A 136 -4.67 15.06 -11.48
N GLY A 137 -5.90 14.58 -11.69
CA GLY A 137 -6.32 13.22 -11.38
C GLY A 137 -5.57 12.16 -12.20
N ASN A 138 -5.35 12.39 -13.49
CA ASN A 138 -4.59 11.47 -14.33
C ASN A 138 -3.12 11.40 -13.89
N LEU A 139 -2.53 12.54 -13.50
CA LEU A 139 -1.16 12.56 -13.01
C LEU A 139 -1.02 11.82 -11.67
N ALA A 140 -1.97 12.03 -10.75
CA ALA A 140 -2.02 11.29 -9.48
C ALA A 140 -2.22 9.78 -9.71
N PHE A 141 -3.09 9.40 -10.66
CA PHE A 141 -3.31 8.01 -11.05
C PHE A 141 -2.05 7.37 -11.64
N ILE A 142 -1.40 8.02 -12.61
CA ILE A 142 -0.15 7.52 -13.20
C ILE A 142 0.91 7.35 -12.13
N SER A 143 1.07 8.34 -11.23
CA SER A 143 2.01 8.26 -10.11
C SER A 143 1.72 7.06 -9.20
N ALA A 144 0.46 6.87 -8.80
CA ALA A 144 0.05 5.76 -7.94
C ALA A 144 0.22 4.39 -8.63
N VAL A 145 -0.11 4.28 -9.92
CA VAL A 145 0.08 3.04 -10.70
C VAL A 145 1.56 2.72 -10.85
N LEU A 146 2.39 3.72 -11.15
CA LEU A 146 3.84 3.54 -11.25
C LEU A 146 4.39 3.02 -9.92
N MET A 147 3.95 3.60 -8.80
CA MET A 147 4.28 3.10 -7.47
C MET A 147 3.86 1.63 -7.26
N ALA A 148 2.65 1.28 -7.68
CA ALA A 148 2.11 -0.07 -7.51
C ALA A 148 2.86 -1.13 -8.34
N ILE A 149 3.53 -0.74 -9.42
CA ILE A 149 4.33 -1.64 -10.26
C ILE A 149 5.84 -1.58 -9.96
N VAL A 150 6.28 -0.81 -8.95
CA VAL A 150 7.69 -0.77 -8.54
C VAL A 150 8.11 -2.15 -8.02
N ILE A 151 8.84 -2.89 -8.86
CA ILE A 151 9.46 -4.18 -8.52
C ILE A 151 10.93 -4.24 -8.91
N GLN A 152 11.40 -3.28 -9.72
CA GLN A 152 12.77 -3.17 -10.25
C GLN A 152 13.86 -3.46 -9.21
N PRO A 153 13.84 -2.88 -7.98
CA PRO A 153 14.88 -3.18 -6.98
C PRO A 153 14.88 -4.63 -6.50
N CYS A 154 13.76 -5.34 -6.64
CA CYS A 154 13.57 -6.73 -6.19
C CYS A 154 13.80 -7.76 -7.31
N ILE A 155 13.94 -7.34 -8.58
CA ILE A 155 14.05 -8.25 -9.72
C ILE A 155 15.28 -9.16 -9.61
N LEU A 156 16.44 -8.60 -9.26
CA LEU A 156 17.70 -9.37 -9.19
C LEU A 156 17.68 -10.41 -8.05
N PRO A 157 17.32 -10.05 -6.80
CA PRO A 157 17.12 -11.06 -5.75
C PRO A 157 16.10 -12.13 -6.14
N MET A 158 14.97 -11.75 -6.73
CA MET A 158 13.93 -12.70 -7.13
C MET A 158 14.42 -13.67 -8.21
N TYR A 159 15.25 -13.21 -9.16
CA TYR A 159 15.89 -14.06 -10.15
C TYR A 159 16.90 -15.03 -9.52
N ALA A 160 17.64 -14.56 -8.51
CA ALA A 160 18.61 -15.36 -7.75
C ALA A 160 17.96 -16.41 -6.82
N GLU A 161 16.67 -16.34 -6.56
CA GLU A 161 15.90 -17.35 -5.81
C GLU A 161 15.29 -18.43 -6.73
N MET A 162 15.34 -18.29 -8.06
CA MET A 162 14.82 -19.32 -8.97
C MET A 162 15.63 -20.62 -8.86
N PRO A 163 15.01 -21.81 -8.94
CA PRO A 163 15.72 -23.09 -8.92
C PRO A 163 16.81 -23.17 -10.00
N GLU A 164 17.95 -23.76 -9.67
CA GLU A 164 19.14 -23.78 -10.55
C GLU A 164 18.89 -24.42 -11.92
N GLY A 165 17.87 -25.28 -12.06
CA GLY A 165 17.46 -25.88 -13.35
C GLY A 165 16.48 -25.05 -14.19
N THR A 166 15.82 -24.03 -13.63
CA THR A 166 14.81 -23.22 -14.33
C THR A 166 15.19 -21.75 -14.47
N ARG A 167 16.32 -21.33 -13.88
CA ARG A 167 16.86 -19.97 -13.91
C ARG A 167 17.37 -19.58 -15.31
N THR A 168 16.43 -19.26 -16.19
CA THR A 168 16.70 -18.66 -17.49
C THR A 168 15.93 -17.34 -17.64
N PRO A 169 16.47 -16.34 -18.35
CA PRO A 169 15.78 -15.07 -18.56
C PRO A 169 14.39 -15.25 -19.20
N GLN A 170 14.23 -16.27 -20.06
CA GLN A 170 12.97 -16.57 -20.74
C GLN A 170 11.90 -17.09 -19.78
N ASN A 171 12.27 -18.01 -18.88
CA ASN A 171 11.36 -18.54 -17.85
C ASN A 171 10.97 -17.45 -16.86
N PHE A 172 11.93 -16.63 -16.44
CA PHE A 172 11.67 -15.50 -15.57
C PHE A 172 10.75 -14.47 -16.22
N ALA A 173 10.99 -14.09 -17.49
CA ALA A 173 10.12 -13.19 -18.24
C ALA A 173 8.71 -13.77 -18.46
N ARG A 174 8.57 -15.09 -18.61
CA ARG A 174 7.27 -15.76 -18.66
C ARG A 174 6.54 -15.64 -17.32
N ALA A 175 7.22 -15.91 -16.21
CA ALA A 175 6.66 -15.78 -14.86
C ALA A 175 6.21 -14.34 -14.57
N LEU A 176 7.06 -13.36 -14.89
CA LEU A 176 6.73 -11.93 -14.75
C LEU A 176 5.51 -11.53 -15.59
N ARG A 177 5.43 -11.97 -16.86
CA ARG A 177 4.27 -11.65 -17.72
C ARG A 177 2.96 -12.19 -17.15
N VAL A 178 2.97 -13.41 -16.60
CA VAL A 178 1.78 -14.00 -15.96
C VAL A 178 1.41 -13.21 -14.69
N ALA A 179 2.39 -12.91 -13.84
CA ALA A 179 2.17 -12.15 -12.60
C ALA A 179 1.62 -10.75 -12.86
N PHE A 180 2.23 -10.00 -13.79
CA PHE A 180 1.78 -8.66 -14.17
C PHE A 180 0.44 -8.69 -14.92
N GLY A 181 0.16 -9.72 -15.73
CA GLY A 181 -1.15 -9.90 -16.36
C GLY A 181 -2.25 -10.09 -15.33
N PHE A 182 -2.01 -10.90 -14.30
CA PHE A 182 -2.95 -11.05 -13.18
C PHE A 182 -3.11 -9.75 -12.39
N LEU A 183 -2.01 -9.06 -12.07
CA LEU A 183 -2.04 -7.79 -11.35
C LEU A 183 -2.83 -6.72 -12.11
N TYR A 184 -2.64 -6.64 -13.43
CA TYR A 184 -3.39 -5.74 -14.31
C TYR A 184 -4.89 -6.00 -14.22
N LEU A 185 -5.33 -7.26 -14.32
CA LEU A 185 -6.75 -7.60 -14.21
C LEU A 185 -7.32 -7.24 -12.84
N LEU A 186 -6.55 -7.48 -11.77
CA LEU A 186 -6.96 -7.16 -10.41
C LEU A 186 -7.12 -5.65 -10.21
N PHE A 187 -6.14 -4.84 -10.65
CA PHE A 187 -6.21 -3.39 -10.58
C PHE A 187 -7.28 -2.80 -11.49
N PHE A 188 -7.49 -3.37 -12.68
CA PHE A 188 -8.56 -2.96 -13.57
C PHE A 188 -9.93 -3.19 -12.92
N ALA A 189 -10.19 -4.40 -12.42
CA ALA A 189 -11.45 -4.72 -11.75
C ALA A 189 -11.65 -3.84 -10.50
N PHE A 190 -10.63 -3.71 -9.65
CA PHE A 190 -10.67 -2.87 -8.47
C PHE A 190 -10.95 -1.40 -8.81
N GLY A 191 -10.23 -0.85 -9.77
CA GLY A 191 -10.36 0.54 -10.19
C GLY A 191 -11.71 0.84 -10.82
N THR A 192 -12.20 -0.03 -11.70
CA THR A 192 -13.52 0.12 -12.33
C THR A 192 -14.65 0.06 -11.30
N VAL A 193 -14.66 -0.97 -10.43
CA VAL A 193 -15.72 -1.13 -9.43
C VAL A 193 -15.66 -0.02 -8.39
N GLY A 194 -14.47 0.35 -7.91
CA GLY A 194 -14.30 1.45 -6.97
C GLY A 194 -14.76 2.79 -7.55
N TYR A 195 -14.43 3.06 -8.81
CA TYR A 195 -14.88 4.27 -9.51
C TYR A 195 -16.40 4.30 -9.69
N LEU A 196 -17.01 3.20 -10.12
CA LEU A 196 -18.47 3.11 -10.28
C LEU A 196 -19.21 3.21 -8.94
N SER A 197 -18.64 2.65 -7.86
CA SER A 197 -19.29 2.65 -6.53
C SER A 197 -19.22 4.00 -5.83
N PHE A 198 -18.07 4.69 -5.90
CA PHE A 198 -17.81 5.87 -5.07
C PHE A 198 -17.61 7.18 -5.86
N GLY A 199 -17.26 7.10 -7.15
CA GLY A 199 -17.02 8.27 -7.99
C GLY A 199 -16.04 9.27 -7.36
N SER A 200 -16.43 10.54 -7.28
CA SER A 200 -15.64 11.63 -6.71
C SER A 200 -15.50 11.58 -5.18
N SER A 201 -16.32 10.77 -4.49
CA SER A 201 -16.29 10.62 -3.02
C SER A 201 -15.28 9.56 -2.54
N ALA A 202 -14.52 8.95 -3.45
CA ALA A 202 -13.50 7.96 -3.12
C ALA A 202 -12.40 8.56 -2.23
N ASN A 203 -12.17 7.94 -1.07
CA ASN A 203 -11.03 8.23 -0.21
C ASN A 203 -9.76 7.60 -0.77
N GLY A 204 -8.60 8.13 -0.38
CA GLY A 204 -7.29 7.55 -0.73
C GLY A 204 -7.09 6.12 -0.22
N ASN A 205 -7.90 5.69 0.76
CA ASN A 205 -8.04 4.30 1.20
C ASN A 205 -9.48 3.85 0.99
N VAL A 206 -9.72 2.98 0.01
CA VAL A 206 -11.07 2.52 -0.35
C VAL A 206 -11.79 1.81 0.80
N LEU A 207 -11.05 1.22 1.74
CA LEU A 207 -11.63 0.53 2.89
C LEU A 207 -12.38 1.49 3.81
N ASN A 208 -12.08 2.79 3.74
CA ASN A 208 -12.79 3.84 4.48
C ASN A 208 -14.10 4.25 3.79
N ASN A 209 -14.28 3.95 2.50
CA ASN A 209 -15.55 4.15 1.80
C ASN A 209 -16.56 3.02 2.03
N LEU A 210 -16.08 1.83 2.40
CA LEU A 210 -16.93 0.69 2.68
C LEU A 210 -17.71 0.88 4.01
N PRO A 211 -18.97 0.41 4.09
CA PRO A 211 -19.77 0.49 5.29
C PRO A 211 -19.13 -0.30 6.44
N SER A 212 -18.90 0.37 7.58
CA SER A 212 -18.15 -0.20 8.71
C SER A 212 -18.84 -1.37 9.42
N GLU A 213 -20.15 -1.51 9.28
CA GLU A 213 -20.95 -2.53 9.98
C GLU A 213 -21.03 -3.87 9.23
N LYS A 214 -20.61 -3.89 7.96
CA LYS A 214 -20.72 -5.10 7.12
C LYS A 214 -19.58 -6.07 7.41
N TRP A 215 -19.90 -7.36 7.49
CA TRP A 215 -18.94 -8.42 7.80
C TRP A 215 -17.78 -8.46 6.79
N TYR A 216 -18.06 -8.26 5.49
CA TYR A 216 -17.03 -8.28 4.44
C TYR A 216 -16.07 -7.09 4.58
N THR A 217 -16.54 -5.94 5.06
CA THR A 217 -15.70 -4.77 5.33
C THR A 217 -14.76 -5.04 6.49
N ILE A 218 -15.28 -5.56 7.59
CA ILE A 218 -14.50 -5.90 8.79
C ILE A 218 -13.43 -6.93 8.43
N THR A 219 -13.80 -7.99 7.72
CA THR A 219 -12.86 -9.02 7.28
C THR A 219 -11.79 -8.44 6.36
N SER A 220 -12.15 -7.57 5.42
CA SER A 220 -11.20 -6.92 4.50
C SER A 220 -10.21 -6.00 5.23
N ARG A 221 -10.69 -5.24 6.22
CA ARG A 221 -9.85 -4.38 7.06
C ARG A 221 -8.87 -5.20 7.89
N LEU A 222 -9.35 -6.26 8.54
CA LEU A 222 -8.51 -7.13 9.36
C LEU A 222 -7.49 -7.90 8.50
N SER A 223 -7.90 -8.44 7.35
CA SER A 223 -6.99 -9.15 6.45
C SER A 223 -5.89 -8.21 5.93
N MET A 224 -6.25 -6.98 5.55
CA MET A 224 -5.27 -5.99 5.10
C MET A 224 -4.30 -5.59 6.21
N ALA A 225 -4.79 -5.40 7.44
CA ALA A 225 -3.91 -5.12 8.59
C ALA A 225 -2.89 -6.25 8.81
N VAL A 226 -3.31 -7.52 8.76
CA VAL A 226 -2.41 -8.67 8.90
C VAL A 226 -1.39 -8.74 7.75
N VAL A 227 -1.83 -8.47 6.52
CA VAL A 227 -0.93 -8.42 5.35
C VAL A 227 0.11 -7.32 5.52
N CYS A 228 -0.28 -6.11 5.94
CA CYS A 228 0.66 -5.03 6.21
C CYS A 228 1.67 -5.40 7.30
N LEU A 229 1.25 -6.07 8.38
CA LEU A 229 2.16 -6.57 9.42
C LEU A 229 3.21 -7.54 8.87
N GLY A 230 2.81 -8.42 7.95
CA GLY A 230 3.70 -9.40 7.32
C GLY A 230 4.64 -8.80 6.27
N VAL A 231 4.16 -7.83 5.49
CA VAL A 231 4.95 -7.19 4.41
C VAL A 231 5.91 -6.14 4.95
N TYR A 232 5.62 -5.54 6.11
CA TYR A 232 6.46 -4.49 6.70
C TYR A 232 7.93 -4.94 6.92
N PRO A 233 8.23 -6.08 7.57
CA PRO A 233 9.60 -6.60 7.67
C PRO A 233 10.32 -6.78 6.33
N LEU A 234 9.59 -7.19 5.28
CA LEU A 234 10.15 -7.41 3.95
C LEU A 234 10.59 -6.09 3.32
N MET A 235 9.79 -5.03 3.48
CA MET A 235 10.14 -3.69 2.99
C MET A 235 11.24 -3.02 3.83
N MET A 236 11.40 -3.39 5.11
CA MET A 236 12.49 -2.90 5.97
C MET A 236 13.86 -3.44 5.54
N TYR A 237 13.92 -4.68 5.04
CA TYR A 237 15.17 -5.38 4.73
C TYR A 237 16.13 -4.60 3.81
N PRO A 238 15.72 -4.08 2.63
CA PRO A 238 16.61 -3.33 1.74
C PRO A 238 17.10 -2.00 2.35
N MET A 239 16.37 -1.41 3.30
CA MET A 239 16.80 -0.18 3.97
C MET A 239 17.92 -0.43 4.99
N VAL A 240 17.87 -1.57 5.67
CA VAL A 240 18.84 -1.89 6.74
C VAL A 240 20.06 -2.66 6.23
N SER A 241 19.95 -3.33 5.08
CA SER A 241 21.09 -4.06 4.48
C SER A 241 22.26 -3.13 4.12
N VAL A 242 21.98 -1.87 3.78
CA VAL A 242 22.99 -0.84 3.49
C VAL A 242 23.80 -0.43 4.72
N LEU A 243 23.26 -0.61 5.94
CA LEU A 243 23.91 -0.20 7.18
C LEU A 243 24.94 -1.21 7.72
N GLY A 244 25.01 -2.41 7.14
CA GLY A 244 25.86 -3.51 7.57
C GLY A 244 25.34 -4.25 8.82
N GLU A 245 25.82 -5.48 9.03
CA GLU A 245 25.30 -6.37 10.08
C GLU A 245 25.43 -5.80 11.50
N GLN A 246 26.58 -5.20 11.83
CA GLN A 246 26.84 -4.64 13.16
C GLN A 246 25.87 -3.52 13.56
N ARG A 247 25.31 -2.79 12.59
CA ARG A 247 24.37 -1.67 12.84
C ARG A 247 22.93 -2.02 12.52
N ARG A 248 22.64 -3.24 12.07
CA ARG A 248 21.30 -3.67 11.64
C ARG A 248 20.25 -3.44 12.71
N THR A 249 20.47 -3.92 13.94
CA THR A 249 19.49 -3.78 15.04
C THR A 249 19.20 -2.31 15.36
N ARG A 250 20.23 -1.47 15.45
CA ARG A 250 20.08 -0.04 15.70
C ARG A 250 19.38 0.67 14.53
N GLY A 251 19.67 0.25 13.30
CA GLY A 251 19.03 0.73 12.08
C GLY A 251 17.54 0.42 12.05
N VAL A 252 17.14 -0.83 12.33
CA VAL A 252 15.73 -1.24 12.41
C VAL A 252 14.98 -0.39 13.44
N LEU A 253 15.53 -0.24 14.65
CA LEU A 253 14.91 0.56 15.71
C LEU A 253 14.79 2.04 15.34
N ALA A 254 15.83 2.62 14.75
CA ALA A 254 15.82 4.02 14.32
C ALA A 254 14.80 4.27 13.21
N VAL A 255 14.74 3.42 12.19
CA VAL A 255 13.75 3.54 11.10
C VAL A 255 12.34 3.37 11.65
N ASN A 256 12.09 2.36 12.49
CA ASN A 256 10.78 2.15 13.12
C ASN A 256 10.32 3.35 13.94
N LEU A 257 11.22 3.96 14.72
CA LEU A 257 10.89 5.18 15.47
C LEU A 257 10.55 6.34 14.54
N LEU A 258 11.33 6.55 13.47
CA LEU A 258 11.06 7.61 12.49
C LEU A 258 9.74 7.40 11.74
N VAL A 259 9.44 6.16 11.35
CA VAL A 259 8.18 5.79 10.70
C VAL A 259 7.00 6.03 11.65
N LEU A 260 7.12 5.65 12.92
CA LEU A 260 6.10 5.92 13.94
C LEU A 260 5.85 7.43 14.07
N LEU A 261 6.90 8.24 14.22
CA LEU A 261 6.78 9.70 14.33
C LEU A 261 6.15 10.34 13.08
N ALA A 262 6.52 9.86 11.89
CA ALA A 262 5.93 10.32 10.64
C ALA A 262 4.44 9.94 10.53
N SER A 263 4.08 8.71 10.89
CA SER A 263 2.69 8.23 10.86
C SER A 263 1.77 8.95 11.84
N LEU A 264 2.31 9.55 12.90
CA LEU A 264 1.54 10.40 13.83
C LEU A 264 1.24 11.79 13.26
N ARG A 265 1.95 12.22 12.22
CA ARG A 265 1.78 13.54 11.59
C ARG A 265 1.07 13.48 10.24
N VAL A 266 1.10 12.33 9.58
CA VAL A 266 0.54 12.17 8.24
C VAL A 266 -0.62 11.18 8.29
N ASP A 267 -1.79 11.65 7.91
CA ASP A 267 -3.02 10.85 7.90
C ASP A 267 -3.51 10.54 6.48
N ASN A 268 -3.02 11.26 5.47
CA ASN A 268 -3.49 11.13 4.10
C ASN A 268 -2.65 10.11 3.31
N LEU A 269 -3.18 8.90 3.18
CA LEU A 269 -2.56 7.82 2.40
C LEU A 269 -2.39 8.18 0.91
N GLY A 270 -3.34 8.92 0.33
CA GLY A 270 -3.30 9.32 -1.07
C GLY A 270 -2.11 10.23 -1.39
N VAL A 271 -1.86 11.22 -0.53
CA VAL A 271 -0.71 12.13 -0.67
C VAL A 271 0.61 11.36 -0.58
N ILE A 272 0.74 10.42 0.37
CA ILE A 272 1.94 9.59 0.50
C ILE A 272 2.17 8.77 -0.77
N ASN A 273 1.12 8.13 -1.30
CA ASN A 273 1.24 7.30 -2.50
C ASN A 273 1.63 8.12 -3.73
N VAL A 274 1.06 9.31 -3.92
CA VAL A 274 1.41 10.21 -5.04
C VAL A 274 2.85 10.72 -4.92
N LEU A 275 3.31 11.09 -3.72
CA LEU A 275 4.69 11.50 -3.49
C LEU A 275 5.67 10.34 -3.73
N CYS A 276 5.34 9.15 -3.23
CA CYS A 276 6.14 7.94 -3.40
C CYS A 276 6.26 7.54 -4.86
N GLY A 277 5.15 7.62 -5.60
CA GLY A 277 5.11 7.40 -7.04
C GLY A 277 5.97 8.42 -7.80
N ALA A 278 5.86 9.70 -7.48
CA ALA A 278 6.62 10.76 -8.14
C ALA A 278 8.15 10.57 -7.98
N VAL A 279 8.60 10.21 -6.76
CA VAL A 279 10.00 9.84 -6.52
C VAL A 279 10.39 8.62 -7.34
N SER A 280 9.51 7.61 -7.40
CA SER A 280 9.77 6.38 -8.13
C SER A 280 9.88 6.59 -9.64
N VAL A 281 9.04 7.45 -10.24
CA VAL A 281 9.12 7.80 -11.67
C VAL A 281 10.48 8.42 -11.99
N PHE A 282 10.94 9.35 -11.17
CA PHE A 282 12.17 10.10 -11.47
C PHE A 282 13.43 9.24 -11.42
N PHE A 283 13.45 8.20 -10.58
CA PHE A 283 14.65 7.41 -10.33
C PHE A 283 14.64 6.00 -10.93
N PHE A 284 13.47 5.44 -11.26
CA PHE A 284 13.35 4.05 -11.72
C PHE A 284 12.82 3.89 -13.15
N VAL A 285 12.30 4.96 -13.77
CA VAL A 285 11.89 5.01 -15.19
C VAL A 285 12.92 5.80 -15.97
#